data_AF-J9E784-F1
#
_entry.id   AF-J9E784-F1
#
_cell.length_a   1.000
_cell.length_b   1.000
_cell.length_c   1.000
_cell.angle_alpha   90.00
_cell.angle_beta   90.00
_cell.angle_gamma   90.00
#
_symmetry.space_group_name_H-M   'P 1'
#
loop_
_entity.id
_entity.type
_entity.pdbx_description
1 polymer ?
#
loop_
_entity_poly.entity_id
_entity_poly.type
_entity_poly.pdbx_seq_one_letter_code
_entity_poly.pdbx_strand_id
1 'polypeptide(L)' 'MRKFHDISCVRFVPRVHNQHNDYLYIMPHDGCYSLVGRAGGRQLVSLEADCIQSGTIIHELMHAIGFFHEQS' A
#
# COMPACT_ATOMS: atom_id res chain seq x y z
N MET A 1 5.21 6.62 4.29
CA MET A 1 6.13 6.42 3.14
C MET A 1 7.61 6.59 3.49
N ARG A 2 8.04 7.68 4.14
CA ARG A 2 9.46 7.92 4.50
C ARG A 2 10.15 6.74 5.16
N LYS A 3 9.48 6.06 6.11
CA LYS A 3 10.02 4.88 6.78
C LYS A 3 10.53 3.80 5.81
N PHE A 4 9.83 3.52 4.72
CA PHE A 4 10.29 2.59 3.68
C PHE A 4 11.52 3.11 2.94
N HIS A 5 11.56 4.42 2.68
CA HIS A 5 12.66 5.06 1.95
C HIS A 5 13.96 5.04 2.74
N ASP A 6 13.88 5.16 4.07
CA ASP A 6 15.04 5.22 4.98
C ASP A 6 15.70 3.84 5.22
N ILE A 7 14.92 2.75 5.16
CA ILE A 7 15.38 1.42 5.60
C ILE A 7 15.40 0.36 4.51
N SER A 8 14.90 0.65 3.31
CA SER A 8 14.84 -0.30 2.20
C SER A 8 15.11 0.40 0.87
N CYS A 9 15.12 -0.37 -0.23
CA CYS A 9 15.16 0.17 -1.60
C CYS A 9 13.77 0.51 -2.17
N VAL A 10 12.67 0.21 -1.45
CA VAL A 10 11.31 0.49 -1.93
C VAL A 10 11.04 1.99 -1.96
N ARG A 11 10.50 2.50 -3.06
CA ARG A 11 10.16 3.91 -3.25
C ARG A 11 8.71 4.05 -3.71
N PHE A 12 7.82 4.39 -2.78
CA PHE A 12 6.50 4.91 -3.13
C PHE A 12 6.63 6.32 -3.72
N VAL A 13 6.12 6.51 -4.94
CA VAL A 13 6.16 7.76 -5.69
C VAL A 13 4.74 8.13 -6.17
N PRO A 14 4.44 9.43 -6.36
CA PRO A 14 3.19 9.84 -6.99
C PRO A 14 3.00 9.18 -8.37
N ARG A 15 1.76 8.81 -8.70
CA ARG A 15 1.45 8.20 -10.00
C ARG A 15 1.68 9.22 -11.12
N VAL A 16 2.36 8.78 -12.19
CA VAL A 16 2.43 9.48 -13.47
C VAL A 16 1.56 8.72 -14.45
N HIS A 17 0.46 9.33 -14.92
CA HIS A 17 -0.63 8.63 -15.63
C HIS A 17 -0.15 7.80 -16.83
N ASN A 18 0.79 8.33 -17.62
CA ASN A 18 1.27 7.71 -18.86
C ASN A 18 2.50 6.80 -18.66
N GLN A 19 3.00 6.64 -17.43
CA GLN A 19 4.18 5.81 -17.13
C GLN A 19 3.85 4.67 -16.16
N HIS A 20 2.92 4.92 -15.24
CA HIS A 20 2.54 3.96 -14.20
C HIS A 20 1.16 3.39 -14.51
N ASN A 21 1.15 2.30 -15.27
CA ASN A 21 -0.06 1.52 -15.57
C ASN A 21 -0.60 0.82 -14.32
N ASP A 22 0.32 0.37 -13.45
CA ASP A 22 0.01 -0.32 -12.21
C ASP A 22 0.33 0.59 -11.03
N TYR A 23 -0.63 0.79 -10.14
CA TYR A 23 -0.52 1.76 -9.07
C TYR A 23 -1.48 1.46 -7.92
N LEU A 24 -1.08 1.90 -6.73
CA LEU A 24 -1.95 1.89 -5.56
C LEU A 24 -2.88 3.11 -5.60
N TYR A 25 -4.16 2.85 -5.36
CA TYR A 25 -5.21 3.84 -5.18
C TYR A 25 -5.64 3.80 -3.72
N ILE A 26 -5.19 4.79 -2.96
CA ILE A 26 -5.40 4.87 -1.53
C ILE A 26 -6.64 5.72 -1.27
N MET A 27 -7.68 5.14 -0.66
CA MET A 27 -8.92 5.84 -0.33
C MET A 27 -9.59 5.20 0.90
N PRO A 28 -10.43 5.94 1.64
CA PRO A 28 -11.32 5.32 2.61
C PRO A 28 -12.38 4.50 1.87
N HIS A 29 -12.50 3.20 2.21
CA HIS A 29 -13.50 2.33 1.60
C HIS A 29 -14.21 1.42 2.62
N ASP A 30 -13.57 0.35 3.08
CA ASP A 30 -14.15 -0.64 4.01
C ASP A 30 -13.05 -1.18 4.92
N GLY A 31 -12.85 -0.56 6.08
CA GLY A 31 -11.78 -0.90 7.02
C GLY A 31 -10.36 -0.71 6.46
N CYS A 32 -9.42 -1.49 7.01
CA CYS A 32 -7.99 -1.46 6.66
C CYS A 32 -7.61 -2.73 5.90
N TYR A 33 -7.28 -2.61 4.62
CA TYR A 33 -6.80 -3.76 3.84
C TYR A 33 -6.06 -3.35 2.56
N SER A 34 -5.25 -4.27 2.04
CA SER A 34 -4.70 -4.26 0.68
C SER A 34 -4.65 -5.67 0.12
N LEU A 35 -4.66 -5.80 -1.21
CA LEU A 35 -4.24 -7.04 -1.87
C LEU A 35 -2.75 -7.32 -1.61
N VAL A 36 -2.38 -8.61 -1.58
CA VAL A 36 -0.99 -9.05 -1.44
C VAL A 36 -0.30 -9.02 -2.79
N GLY A 37 0.76 -8.21 -2.91
CA GLY A 37 1.58 -8.06 -4.11
C GLY A 37 0.93 -7.20 -5.19
N ARG A 38 1.54 -7.19 -6.38
CA ARG A 38 1.10 -6.41 -7.55
C ARG A 38 0.00 -7.17 -8.31
N ALA A 39 -1.24 -6.69 -8.23
CA ALA A 39 -2.38 -7.28 -8.93
C ALA A 39 -2.54 -6.82 -10.39
N GLY A 40 -1.89 -5.72 -10.77
CA GLY A 40 -2.03 -5.09 -12.10
C GLY A 40 -3.13 -4.02 -12.14
N GLY A 41 -2.90 -2.97 -12.94
CA GLY A 41 -3.81 -1.83 -13.05
C GLY A 41 -3.97 -1.02 -11.76
N ARG A 42 -5.19 -0.51 -11.55
CA ARG A 42 -5.57 0.21 -10.33
C ARG A 42 -5.82 -0.78 -9.19
N GLN A 43 -4.97 -0.76 -8.17
CA GLN A 43 -5.12 -1.61 -6.98
C GLN A 43 -5.51 -0.77 -5.76
N LEU A 44 -6.61 -1.14 -5.09
CA LEU A 44 -7.09 -0.44 -3.91
C LEU A 44 -6.22 -0.75 -2.68
N VAL A 45 -5.92 0.27 -1.89
CA VAL A 45 -5.52 0.17 -0.48
C VAL A 45 -6.57 0.94 0.33
N SER A 46 -7.35 0.23 1.15
CA SER A 46 -8.38 0.84 1.98
C SER A 46 -7.75 1.34 3.28
N LEU A 47 -7.95 2.63 3.57
CA LEU A 47 -7.56 3.25 4.82
C LEU A 47 -8.69 4.16 5.29
N GLU A 48 -9.57 3.63 6.14
CA GLU A 48 -10.59 4.42 6.84
C GLU A 48 -10.00 5.24 7.99
N ALA A 49 -10.84 6.03 8.66
CA ALA A 49 -10.43 6.99 9.67
C ALA A 49 -9.67 6.35 10.85
N ASP A 50 -10.08 5.16 11.28
CA ASP A 50 -9.43 4.35 12.31
C ASP A 50 -8.11 3.72 11.85
N CYS A 51 -7.93 3.55 10.53
CA CYS A 51 -6.70 3.05 9.91
C CYS A 51 -5.58 4.09 9.80
N ILE A 52 -5.83 5.38 10.10
CA ILE A 52 -4.85 6.48 9.94
C ILE A 52 -3.85 6.49 11.10
N GLN A 53 -3.14 5.37 11.25
CA GLN A 53 -2.07 5.15 12.21
C GLN A 53 -0.83 4.66 11.47
N SER A 54 0.35 5.11 11.87
CA SER A 54 1.58 4.79 11.12
C SER A 54 1.81 3.28 10.98
N GLY A 55 1.48 2.49 12.00
CA GLY A 55 1.63 1.03 11.96
C GLY A 55 0.72 0.37 10.93
N THR A 56 -0.57 0.68 10.99
CA THR A 56 -1.59 0.16 10.05
C THR A 56 -1.28 0.54 8.61
N ILE A 57 -0.92 1.81 8.35
CA ILE A 57 -0.54 2.25 7.00
C ILE A 57 0.68 1.47 6.49
N ILE A 58 1.69 1.23 7.34
CA ILE A 58 2.85 0.43 6.95
C ILE A 58 2.44 -1.02 6.69
N HIS A 59 1.60 -1.61 7.53
CA HIS A 59 1.08 -2.97 7.38
C HIS A 59 0.38 -3.17 6.04
N GLU A 60 -0.57 -2.31 5.68
CA GLU A 60 -1.29 -2.43 4.40
C GLU A 60 -0.37 -2.22 3.19
N LEU A 61 0.62 -1.33 3.31
CA LEU A 61 1.61 -1.15 2.26
C LEU A 61 2.59 -2.33 2.16
N MET A 62 2.85 -3.06 3.26
CA MET A 62 3.61 -4.31 3.21
C MET A 62 2.83 -5.42 2.50
N HIS A 63 1.51 -5.49 2.69
CA HIS A 63 0.66 -6.34 1.85
C HIS A 63 0.81 -5.99 0.38
N ALA A 64 0.67 -4.71 0.01
CA ALA A 64 0.85 -4.27 -1.38
C ALA A 64 2.24 -4.60 -1.96
N ILE A 65 3.30 -4.63 -1.14
CA ILE A 65 4.64 -5.05 -1.54
C ILE A 65 4.72 -6.56 -1.78
N GLY A 66 3.92 -7.38 -1.07
CA GLY A 66 3.85 -8.83 -1.27
C GLY A 66 3.96 -9.68 -0.01
N PHE A 67 3.91 -9.08 1.19
CA PHE A 67 3.99 -9.84 2.42
C PHE A 67 2.60 -10.33 2.87
N PHE A 68 2.54 -11.55 3.35
CA PHE A 68 1.39 -12.09 4.06
C PHE A 68 1.47 -11.73 5.55
N HIS A 69 0.43 -12.05 6.32
CA HIS A 69 0.52 -12.05 7.77
C HIS A 69 1.53 -13.11 8.23
N GLU A 70 2.29 -12.81 9.28
CA GLU A 70 3.35 -13.69 9.77
C GLU A 70 2.83 -15.07 10.18
N GLN A 71 1.63 -15.12 10.78
CA GLN A 71 1.00 -16.37 11.26
C GLN A 71 0.17 -17.12 10.20
N SER A 72 0.37 -16.82 8.90
CA SER A 72 -0.36 -17.50 7.82
C SER A 72 0.02 -18.97 7.68
#